data_AF-A0A059BHX9-F1
#
_entry.id   AF-A0A059BHX9-F1
#
_cell.length_a   1.000
_cell.length_b   1.000
_cell.length_c   1.000
_cell.angle_alpha   90.00
_cell.angle_beta   90.00
_cell.angle_gamma   90.00
#
_symmetry.space_group_name_H-M   'P 1'
#
loop_
_entity.id
_entity.type
_entity.pdbx_description
1 polymer ?
#
loop_
_entity_poly.entity_id
_entity_poly.type
_entity_poly.pdbx_seq_one_letter_code
_entity_poly.pdbx_strand_id
1 'polypeptide(L)'
;MKSPLSSPASAPPPPPSSSSSPLRKTRLSPFLFALLSFIVFVSILYGEDLACIFGQQLQVRQSSARPGPRTGEPTGPSVSSSHVAKDESPDAGAPPAGGTTDEEVINGVLGSSDQRRSSGAGGEPVPFAIGRGEEGCDVFSGRWVRDESARPMYEESECPYIQPQLTCQEHGRPDRDYQHWRWQPHSCSLPRFNATLMLETLRGKRMMYVGDSLNRGQYVSMICLLHSLIPEGSKSMETFNSDSLTVFTAKDYNATIEFYWAPFLLESNSDNAVIHRVNERLVRKGSINKHGKHWKGVDILVFNSYLWWMSGVTVKILKGSFEDEVKDVEVMSTEDAYRIGMKSLVRWVQRNTDPKKTRVFFTSMSPTHGNSEEWGGGPGGNCYNQTTPIEDPNYWGSDSRKSIMQVIGEVFSKSKVPITFLNITQLSNYRKDAHTMIYKKQWSPLTPEQLANPVSYADCVHWCLPGLQDTWNELLFAKLFYP
;
A
#
# COMPACT_ATOMS: atom_id res chain seq x y z
N MET A 1 -28.55 83.08 -60.34
CA MET A 1 -29.48 83.23 -61.47
C MET A 1 -30.21 81.91 -61.67
N LYS A 2 -31.55 81.97 -61.59
CA LYS A 2 -32.59 81.11 -62.18
C LYS A 2 -32.43 79.57 -62.20
N SER A 3 -33.36 78.92 -61.50
CA SER A 3 -33.94 77.59 -61.77
C SER A 3 -34.52 77.48 -63.21
N PRO A 4 -34.84 76.25 -63.67
CA PRO A 4 -36.26 75.84 -63.78
C PRO A 4 -36.48 74.36 -63.35
N LEU A 5 -37.59 73.95 -62.70
CA LEU A 5 -38.92 73.56 -63.23
C LEU A 5 -38.85 72.64 -64.47
N SER A 6 -39.62 71.54 -64.67
CA SER A 6 -40.73 70.88 -63.97
C SER A 6 -41.07 69.55 -64.71
N SER A 7 -41.78 68.64 -64.02
CA SER A 7 -42.37 67.33 -64.37
C SER A 7 -43.10 67.18 -65.74
N PRO A 8 -43.53 65.97 -66.21
CA PRO A 8 -44.71 65.27 -65.63
C PRO A 8 -44.78 63.72 -65.69
N ALA A 9 -45.50 63.18 -64.69
CA ALA A 9 -46.48 62.07 -64.66
C ALA A 9 -46.38 60.80 -65.54
N SER A 10 -46.49 59.63 -64.89
CA SER A 10 -47.44 58.56 -65.24
C SER A 10 -47.52 57.50 -64.13
N ALA A 11 -48.72 57.02 -63.82
CA ALA A 11 -49.06 55.96 -62.87
C ALA A 11 -49.86 54.85 -63.62
N PRO A 12 -50.22 53.72 -62.97
CA PRO A 12 -49.61 52.39 -63.06
C PRO A 12 -50.48 51.38 -63.87
N PRO A 13 -50.01 50.15 -64.15
CA PRO A 13 -50.61 48.93 -63.53
C PRO A 13 -49.64 47.70 -63.51
N PRO A 14 -50.08 46.44 -63.29
CA PRO A 14 -50.84 45.79 -62.20
C PRO A 14 -49.92 44.78 -61.42
N PRO A 15 -50.40 43.99 -60.42
CA PRO A 15 -49.50 43.28 -59.50
C PRO A 15 -49.02 41.94 -60.09
N PRO A 16 -47.76 41.53 -59.88
CA PRO A 16 -47.37 40.14 -60.05
C PRO A 16 -47.56 39.34 -58.75
N SER A 17 -48.39 38.32 -58.91
CA SER A 17 -48.51 37.08 -58.15
C SER A 17 -47.30 36.66 -57.31
N SER A 18 -47.63 36.21 -56.10
CA SER A 18 -46.82 35.37 -55.21
C SER A 18 -46.03 34.30 -55.96
N SER A 19 -44.73 34.49 -56.08
CA SER A 19 -43.78 33.43 -56.41
C SER A 19 -43.06 32.99 -55.14
N SER A 20 -43.18 31.68 -54.89
CA SER A 20 -42.51 30.93 -53.84
C SER A 20 -41.00 31.18 -53.85
N SER A 21 -40.49 31.62 -52.71
CA SER A 21 -39.05 31.66 -52.45
C SER A 21 -38.49 30.24 -52.57
N PRO A 22 -37.35 30.02 -53.26
CA PRO A 22 -36.71 28.71 -53.23
C PRO A 22 -36.25 28.45 -51.79
N LEU A 23 -36.67 27.31 -51.24
CA LEU A 23 -36.13 26.73 -50.02
C LEU A 23 -34.60 26.69 -50.13
N ARG A 24 -33.96 27.69 -49.54
CA ARG A 24 -32.52 27.76 -49.36
C ARG A 24 -32.18 26.58 -48.47
N LYS A 25 -31.69 25.47 -49.06
CA LYS A 25 -31.06 24.39 -48.30
C LYS A 25 -29.95 25.05 -47.48
N THR A 26 -30.18 25.17 -46.18
CA THR A 26 -29.19 25.58 -45.21
C THR A 26 -28.05 24.57 -45.28
N ARG A 27 -27.00 24.90 -46.03
CA ARG A 27 -25.74 24.18 -45.90
C ARG A 27 -25.22 24.51 -44.51
N LEU A 28 -25.41 23.56 -43.58
CA LEU A 28 -24.75 23.61 -42.29
C LEU A 28 -23.24 23.74 -42.54
N SER A 29 -22.63 24.70 -41.86
CA SER A 29 -21.19 24.96 -41.95
C SER A 29 -20.43 23.67 -41.59
N PRO A 30 -19.37 23.30 -42.34
CA PRO A 30 -18.51 22.16 -41.97
C PRO A 30 -17.92 22.31 -40.57
N PHE A 31 -17.80 23.54 -40.05
CA PHE A 31 -17.44 23.79 -38.65
C PHE A 31 -18.50 23.29 -37.66
N LEU A 32 -19.79 23.36 -38.00
CA LEU A 32 -20.84 22.88 -37.10
C LEU A 32 -20.83 21.36 -37.00
N PHE A 33 -20.52 20.67 -38.11
CA PHE A 33 -20.32 19.22 -38.11
C PHE A 33 -19.08 18.82 -37.34
N ALA A 34 -17.95 19.50 -37.54
CA ALA A 34 -16.74 19.24 -36.77
C ALA A 34 -16.96 19.48 -35.26
N LEU A 35 -17.69 20.53 -34.89
CA LEU A 35 -18.02 20.83 -33.50
C LEU A 35 -18.98 19.80 -32.90
N LEU A 36 -20.03 19.40 -33.63
CA LEU A 36 -20.95 18.35 -33.17
C LEU A 36 -20.25 16.99 -33.03
N SER A 37 -19.40 16.62 -34.00
CA SER A 37 -18.57 15.41 -33.91
C SER A 37 -17.60 15.46 -32.75
N PHE A 38 -17.00 16.62 -32.47
CA PHE A 38 -16.12 16.82 -31.31
C PHE A 38 -16.90 16.73 -29.98
N ILE A 39 -18.08 17.34 -29.89
CA ILE A 39 -18.92 17.27 -28.70
C ILE A 39 -19.39 15.83 -28.45
N VAL A 40 -19.81 15.10 -29.48
CA VAL A 40 -20.18 13.68 -29.35
C VAL A 40 -18.98 12.83 -28.96
N PHE A 41 -17.80 13.06 -29.55
CA PHE A 41 -16.56 12.35 -29.21
C PHE A 41 -16.14 12.59 -27.76
N VAL A 42 -16.19 13.84 -27.29
CA VAL A 42 -15.93 14.21 -25.89
C VAL A 42 -17.01 13.63 -24.97
N SER A 43 -18.27 13.59 -25.39
CA SER A 43 -19.36 13.03 -24.58
C SER A 43 -19.31 11.51 -24.50
N ILE A 44 -18.73 10.82 -25.48
CA ILE A 44 -18.48 9.37 -25.44
C ILE A 44 -17.24 9.07 -24.60
N LEU A 45 -16.19 9.89 -24.69
CA LEU A 45 -14.96 9.70 -23.91
C LEU A 45 -15.11 10.08 -22.44
N TYR A 46 -15.99 11.02 -22.10
CA TYR A 46 -16.15 11.57 -20.76
C TYR A 46 -17.60 11.51 -20.23
N GLY A 47 -18.52 10.88 -20.95
CA GLY A 47 -19.93 10.79 -20.55
C GLY A 47 -20.16 9.99 -19.27
N GLU A 48 -19.32 8.98 -19.02
CA GLU A 48 -19.38 8.21 -17.77
C GLU A 48 -18.76 8.98 -16.58
N ASP A 49 -17.82 9.89 -16.83
CA ASP A 49 -17.23 10.76 -15.79
C ASP A 49 -18.23 11.84 -15.33
N LEU A 50 -19.05 12.39 -16.25
CA LEU A 50 -20.08 13.37 -15.90
C LEU A 50 -21.24 12.76 -15.08
N ALA A 51 -21.60 11.50 -15.35
CA ALA A 51 -22.60 10.78 -14.55
C ALA A 51 -22.09 10.52 -13.11
N CYS A 52 -20.78 10.30 -12.95
CA CYS A 52 -20.15 10.08 -11.64
C CYS A 52 -20.15 11.36 -10.77
N ILE A 53 -19.92 12.53 -11.37
CA ILE A 53 -19.94 13.82 -10.66
C ILE A 53 -21.34 14.14 -10.09
N PHE A 54 -22.42 13.84 -10.81
CA PHE A 54 -23.79 14.04 -10.31
C PHE A 54 -24.29 12.89 -9.41
N GLY A 55 -23.76 11.67 -9.56
CA GLY A 55 -24.10 10.52 -8.72
C GLY A 55 -23.60 10.64 -7.28
N GLN A 56 -22.40 11.18 -7.07
CA GLN A 56 -21.84 11.38 -5.73
C GLN A 56 -22.60 12.43 -4.89
N GLN A 57 -23.21 13.43 -5.53
CA GLN A 57 -23.96 14.47 -4.80
C GLN A 57 -25.32 13.96 -4.26
N LEU A 58 -25.89 12.92 -4.87
CA LEU A 58 -27.16 12.30 -4.44
C LEU A 58 -26.98 11.28 -3.30
N GLN A 59 -25.87 10.54 -3.26
CA GLN A 59 -25.60 9.60 -2.17
C GLN A 59 -25.20 10.27 -0.86
N VAL A 60 -24.50 11.42 -0.90
CA VAL A 60 -24.16 12.20 0.31
C VAL A 60 -25.40 12.83 0.96
N ARG A 61 -26.48 13.05 0.20
CA ARG A 61 -27.72 13.65 0.73
C ARG A 61 -28.67 12.64 1.40
N GLN A 62 -28.52 11.34 1.12
CA GLN A 62 -29.38 10.29 1.69
C GLN A 62 -28.86 9.68 3.00
N SER A 63 -27.60 9.87 3.37
CA SER A 63 -27.03 9.36 4.63
C SER A 63 -27.19 10.30 5.83
N SER A 64 -27.80 11.48 5.65
CA SER A 64 -28.01 12.48 6.74
C SER A 64 -29.47 12.58 7.25
N ALA A 65 -30.30 11.55 7.07
CA ALA A 65 -31.65 11.53 7.64
C ALA A 65 -31.67 10.80 9.00
N ARG A 66 -31.67 11.57 10.10
CA ARG A 66 -32.06 11.09 11.45
C ARG A 66 -33.50 10.57 11.45
N PRO A 67 -33.84 9.51 12.20
CA PRO A 67 -35.24 9.23 12.52
C PRO A 67 -35.73 10.21 13.61
N GLY A 68 -36.76 10.99 13.27
CA GLY A 68 -37.55 11.77 14.23
C GLY A 68 -38.57 10.92 14.99
N PRO A 69 -39.20 11.49 16.04
CA PRO A 69 -39.76 10.77 17.18
C PRO A 69 -41.17 10.25 16.92
N ARG A 70 -41.53 9.12 17.54
CA ARG A 70 -42.94 8.70 17.68
C ARG A 70 -43.53 9.28 18.95
N THR A 71 -44.60 10.02 18.74
CA THR A 71 -45.56 10.54 19.71
C THR A 71 -46.42 9.43 20.29
N GLY A 72 -46.72 9.53 21.59
CA GLY A 72 -47.67 8.71 22.33
C GLY A 72 -47.81 9.27 23.74
N GLU A 73 -48.84 10.09 23.95
CA GLU A 73 -49.20 10.77 25.19
C GLU A 73 -50.26 9.95 25.98
N PRO A 74 -50.76 10.35 27.18
CA PRO A 74 -50.41 9.70 28.44
C PRO A 74 -51.61 9.17 29.26
N THR A 75 -51.38 8.25 30.19
CA THR A 75 -52.21 8.08 31.40
C THR A 75 -51.36 7.53 32.57
N GLY A 76 -51.31 8.26 33.69
CA GLY A 76 -50.86 7.73 35.00
C GLY A 76 -52.05 7.20 35.82
N PRO A 77 -51.94 7.03 37.16
CA PRO A 77 -50.76 7.18 38.04
C PRO A 77 -50.57 6.07 39.12
N SER A 78 -49.50 6.22 39.93
CA SER A 78 -49.25 5.67 41.29
C SER A 78 -48.91 4.17 41.39
N VAL A 79 -47.94 3.68 42.19
CA VAL A 79 -47.75 3.78 43.66
C VAL A 79 -46.28 3.42 44.05
N SER A 80 -45.88 3.92 45.24
CA SER A 80 -44.70 3.70 46.11
C SER A 80 -43.89 2.38 45.99
N SER A 81 -42.62 2.28 46.40
CA SER A 81 -42.08 2.62 47.72
C SER A 81 -40.56 2.39 47.77
N SER A 82 -39.96 3.03 48.78
CA SER A 82 -38.59 2.98 49.28
C SER A 82 -38.16 1.63 49.87
N HIS A 83 -36.86 1.29 49.78
CA HIS A 83 -35.93 0.99 50.90
C HIS A 83 -34.61 0.37 50.40
N VAL A 84 -33.47 1.03 50.65
CA VAL A 84 -32.47 0.79 51.72
C VAL A 84 -31.52 -0.38 51.42
N ALA A 85 -30.23 -0.03 51.39
CA ALA A 85 -29.06 -0.88 51.24
C ALA A 85 -28.87 -1.88 52.39
N LYS A 86 -28.20 -2.99 52.09
CA LYS A 86 -27.08 -3.53 52.89
C LYS A 86 -26.35 -4.66 52.18
N ASP A 87 -25.04 -4.67 52.39
CA ASP A 87 -24.04 -5.69 52.07
C ASP A 87 -24.47 -7.12 52.42
N GLU A 88 -24.06 -8.08 51.58
CA GLU A 88 -23.18 -9.20 51.97
C GLU A 88 -22.80 -10.06 50.73
N SER A 89 -21.50 -10.18 50.47
CA SER A 89 -20.86 -11.34 49.84
C SER A 89 -20.44 -12.31 50.97
N PRO A 90 -20.29 -13.64 50.78
CA PRO A 90 -19.53 -14.25 49.66
C PRO A 90 -20.11 -15.57 49.10
N ASP A 91 -19.71 -15.98 47.88
CA ASP A 91 -18.85 -17.15 47.69
C ASP A 91 -18.46 -17.35 46.21
N ALA A 92 -17.36 -18.07 46.05
CA ALA A 92 -16.55 -18.25 44.86
C ALA A 92 -17.26 -18.91 43.65
N GLY A 93 -17.12 -18.26 42.49
CA GLY A 93 -17.30 -18.87 41.17
C GLY A 93 -15.99 -18.79 40.39
N ALA A 94 -15.44 -19.94 40.01
CA ALA A 94 -14.25 -20.07 39.18
C ALA A 94 -14.39 -19.30 37.85
N PRO A 95 -13.32 -18.68 37.32
CA PRO A 95 -13.38 -18.04 36.01
C PRO A 95 -13.51 -19.11 34.91
N PRO A 96 -14.29 -18.85 33.85
CA PRO A 96 -14.33 -19.74 32.70
C PRO A 96 -12.95 -19.74 32.02
N ALA A 97 -12.54 -20.92 31.56
CA ALA A 97 -11.33 -21.12 30.78
C ALA A 97 -11.24 -20.09 29.64
N GLY A 98 -10.16 -19.32 29.63
CA GLY A 98 -9.89 -18.30 28.63
C GLY A 98 -9.92 -18.88 27.23
N GLY A 99 -10.77 -18.31 26.37
CA GLY A 99 -10.61 -18.46 24.94
C GLY A 99 -9.32 -17.79 24.52
N THR A 100 -8.44 -18.53 23.87
CA THR A 100 -7.27 -18.00 23.15
C THR A 100 -7.74 -16.89 22.23
N THR A 101 -7.14 -15.71 22.33
CA THR A 101 -7.45 -14.60 21.42
C THR A 101 -7.00 -14.95 20.01
N ASP A 102 -7.67 -14.42 18.97
CA ASP A 102 -7.26 -14.61 17.57
C ASP A 102 -5.77 -14.24 17.34
N GLU A 103 -5.22 -13.38 18.20
CA GLU A 103 -3.83 -12.92 18.20
C GLU A 103 -2.83 -14.00 18.65
N GLU A 104 -3.15 -14.76 19.70
CA GLU A 104 -2.35 -15.95 20.09
C GLU A 104 -2.39 -17.03 19.00
N VAL A 105 -3.51 -17.17 18.28
CA VAL A 105 -3.64 -18.14 17.20
C VAL A 105 -2.82 -17.71 15.98
N ILE A 106 -2.86 -16.44 15.58
CA ILE A 106 -2.08 -15.92 14.45
C ILE A 106 -0.56 -15.98 14.75
N ASN A 107 -0.14 -15.52 15.93
CA ASN A 107 1.26 -15.54 16.34
C ASN A 107 1.74 -16.98 16.58
N GLY A 108 0.88 -17.87 17.11
CA GLY A 108 1.17 -19.29 17.29
C GLY A 108 1.34 -20.04 15.96
N VAL A 109 0.49 -19.78 14.95
CA VAL A 109 0.57 -20.44 13.64
C VAL A 109 1.79 -19.94 12.84
N LEU A 110 2.08 -18.63 12.89
CA LEU A 110 3.20 -18.04 12.15
C LEU A 110 4.55 -18.32 12.85
N GLY A 111 4.63 -18.19 14.17
CA GLY A 111 5.84 -18.47 14.96
C GLY A 111 6.20 -19.97 15.07
N SER A 112 5.21 -20.87 15.05
CA SER A 112 5.48 -22.32 15.11
C SER A 112 6.12 -22.87 13.82
N SER A 113 5.97 -22.19 12.68
CA SER A 113 6.58 -22.61 11.42
C SER A 113 8.10 -22.46 11.39
N ASP A 114 8.64 -21.40 12.01
CA ASP A 114 10.08 -21.20 12.19
C ASP A 114 10.65 -22.11 13.30
N GLN A 115 9.90 -22.36 14.39
CA GLN A 115 10.40 -23.16 15.52
C GLN A 115 10.31 -24.69 15.34
N ARG A 116 9.32 -25.23 14.61
CA ARG A 116 9.11 -26.71 14.49
C ARG A 116 10.25 -27.49 13.85
N ARG A 117 11.28 -26.84 13.30
CA ARG A 117 12.49 -27.49 12.78
C ARG A 117 13.79 -27.13 13.49
N SER A 118 13.75 -26.19 14.44
CA SER A 118 14.92 -25.79 15.24
C SER A 118 15.16 -26.70 16.45
N SER A 119 14.13 -27.41 16.94
CA SER A 119 14.19 -28.20 18.18
C SER A 119 14.86 -29.59 18.08
N GLY A 120 15.59 -29.87 17.00
CA GLY A 120 16.43 -31.07 16.91
C GLY A 120 17.90 -30.71 17.09
N ALA A 121 18.56 -31.29 18.10
CA ALA A 121 20.00 -31.17 18.36
C ALA A 121 20.92 -31.79 17.26
N GLY A 122 20.46 -31.84 16.00
CA GLY A 122 21.16 -32.38 14.84
C GLY A 122 20.62 -31.91 13.48
N GLY A 123 19.86 -30.82 13.42
CA GLY A 123 19.41 -30.24 12.15
C GLY A 123 20.52 -29.48 11.42
N GLU A 124 20.61 -29.62 10.09
CA GLU A 124 21.48 -28.77 9.25
C GLU A 124 21.19 -27.28 9.54
N PRO A 125 22.23 -26.42 9.65
CA PRO A 125 22.03 -24.99 9.83
C PRO A 125 21.17 -24.40 8.71
N VAL A 126 20.22 -23.54 9.09
CA VAL A 126 19.42 -22.76 8.12
C VAL A 126 20.39 -21.93 7.25
N PRO A 127 20.18 -21.81 5.93
CA PRO A 127 21.11 -21.06 5.09
C PRO A 127 21.31 -19.63 5.61
N PHE A 128 22.57 -19.17 5.54
CA PHE A 128 23.06 -17.86 6.01
C PHE A 128 23.07 -17.63 7.53
N ALA A 129 22.59 -18.59 8.33
CA ALA A 129 22.67 -18.48 9.77
C ALA A 129 24.13 -18.55 10.24
N ILE A 130 24.55 -17.58 11.05
CA ILE A 130 25.87 -17.55 11.70
C ILE A 130 25.77 -17.75 13.22
N GLY A 131 24.57 -17.64 13.77
CA GLY A 131 24.26 -17.87 15.16
C GLY A 131 22.78 -18.23 15.32
N ARG A 132 22.32 -18.27 16.57
CA ARG A 132 20.90 -18.43 16.91
C ARG A 132 20.44 -17.22 17.69
N GLY A 133 19.19 -16.81 17.48
CA GLY A 133 18.55 -15.82 18.34
C GLY A 133 18.39 -16.36 19.77
N GLU A 134 18.08 -15.47 20.71
CA GLU A 134 17.75 -15.88 22.09
C GLU A 134 16.47 -16.74 22.09
N GLU A 135 16.53 -17.89 22.76
CA GLU A 135 15.39 -18.81 22.82
C GLU A 135 14.18 -18.12 23.45
N GLY A 136 13.01 -18.28 22.81
CA GLY A 136 11.77 -17.64 23.26
C GLY A 136 11.65 -16.15 22.94
N CYS A 137 12.63 -15.53 22.25
CA CYS A 137 12.48 -14.14 21.82
C CYS A 137 11.62 -14.02 20.56
N ASP A 138 10.46 -13.38 20.71
CA ASP A 138 9.72 -12.82 19.58
C ASP A 138 10.24 -11.41 19.25
N VAL A 139 11.12 -11.33 18.25
CA VAL A 139 11.70 -10.06 17.79
C VAL A 139 10.67 -9.07 17.23
N PHE A 140 9.44 -9.52 16.95
CA PHE A 140 8.35 -8.67 16.43
C PHE A 140 7.43 -8.15 17.53
N SER A 141 7.58 -8.62 18.78
CA SER A 141 6.87 -8.12 19.95
C SER A 141 7.80 -7.25 20.80
N GLY A 142 7.44 -5.98 20.96
CA GLY A 142 8.34 -4.98 21.53
C GLY A 142 7.70 -3.61 21.64
N ARG A 143 8.56 -2.60 21.77
CA ARG A 143 8.17 -1.19 21.80
C ARG A 143 9.18 -0.32 21.07
N TRP A 144 8.75 0.85 20.63
CA TRP A 144 9.64 1.87 20.12
C TRP A 144 10.33 2.60 21.27
N VAL A 145 11.65 2.76 21.14
CA VAL A 145 12.48 3.53 22.08
C VAL A 145 13.30 4.55 21.30
N ARG A 146 13.45 5.75 21.88
CA ARG A 146 14.25 6.81 21.29
C ARG A 146 15.73 6.49 21.48
N ASP A 147 16.53 6.67 20.43
CA ASP A 147 17.97 6.39 20.41
C ASP A 147 18.71 7.37 19.49
N GLU A 148 18.92 8.60 19.99
CA GLU A 148 19.63 9.66 19.27
C GLU A 148 21.10 9.31 19.00
N SER A 149 21.69 8.39 19.76
CA SER A 149 23.11 8.04 19.67
C SER A 149 23.42 7.11 18.50
N ALA A 150 22.46 6.27 18.11
CA ALA A 150 22.63 5.25 17.08
C ALA A 150 21.73 5.45 15.86
N ARG A 151 20.90 6.51 15.83
CA ARG A 151 19.93 6.77 14.76
C ARG A 151 20.00 8.21 14.24
N PRO A 152 19.74 8.41 12.93
CA PRO A 152 19.59 7.37 11.90
C PRO A 152 20.92 6.66 11.60
N MET A 153 20.88 5.52 10.90
CA MET A 153 22.11 4.77 10.54
C MET A 153 22.87 5.40 9.36
N TYR A 154 22.21 6.28 8.62
CA TYR A 154 22.73 7.08 7.52
C TYR A 154 21.86 8.33 7.40
N GLU A 155 22.39 9.39 6.81
CA GLU A 155 21.64 10.61 6.54
C GLU A 155 20.96 10.58 5.16
N GLU A 156 19.81 11.26 5.02
CA GLU A 156 19.07 11.31 3.75
C GLU A 156 19.97 11.81 2.59
N SER A 157 20.80 12.83 2.85
CA SER A 157 21.72 13.40 1.87
C SER A 157 22.91 12.50 1.51
N GLU A 158 23.19 11.48 2.31
CA GLU A 158 24.31 10.56 2.06
C GLU A 158 23.94 9.48 1.04
N CYS A 159 22.66 9.13 0.90
CA CYS A 159 22.23 8.04 0.02
C CYS A 159 21.58 8.57 -1.28
N PRO A 160 22.31 8.59 -2.41
CA PRO A 160 21.80 9.13 -3.69
C PRO A 160 20.77 8.21 -4.37
N TYR A 161 20.48 7.04 -3.79
CA TYR A 161 19.57 6.04 -4.35
C TYR A 161 18.12 6.21 -3.86
N ILE A 162 17.89 7.09 -2.88
CA ILE A 162 16.54 7.39 -2.39
C ILE A 162 15.78 8.13 -3.50
N GLN A 163 14.61 7.63 -3.88
CA GLN A 163 13.82 8.34 -4.88
C GLN A 163 13.19 9.59 -4.26
N PRO A 164 12.97 10.67 -5.05
CA PRO A 164 12.36 11.91 -4.56
C PRO A 164 10.99 11.77 -3.90
N GLN A 165 10.33 10.63 -4.05
CA GLN A 165 9.07 10.34 -3.36
C GLN A 165 9.26 9.98 -1.88
N LEU A 166 10.49 9.70 -1.45
CA LEU A 166 10.84 9.24 -0.10
C LEU A 166 11.87 10.17 0.60
N THR A 167 12.44 11.17 -0.09
CA THR A 167 13.36 12.19 0.48
C THR A 167 12.59 13.32 1.16
N CYS A 168 12.16 13.09 2.40
CA CYS A 168 11.29 14.01 3.10
C CYS A 168 11.99 15.31 3.51
N GLN A 169 13.24 15.24 3.96
CA GLN A 169 14.00 16.42 4.37
C GLN A 169 14.29 17.32 3.18
N GLU A 170 14.72 16.75 2.05
CA GLU A 170 14.92 17.46 0.78
C GLU A 170 13.63 18.17 0.31
N HIS A 171 12.47 17.57 0.57
CA HIS A 171 11.17 18.13 0.23
C HIS A 171 10.55 18.99 1.35
N GLY A 172 11.38 19.46 2.30
CA GLY A 172 11.02 20.52 3.24
C GLY A 172 10.34 20.06 4.52
N ARG A 173 10.44 18.76 4.88
CA ARG A 173 9.96 18.27 6.18
C ARG A 173 10.76 18.94 7.31
N PRO A 174 10.12 19.66 8.24
CA PRO A 174 10.84 20.44 9.25
C PRO A 174 11.33 19.61 10.44
N ASP A 175 10.63 18.54 10.81
CA ASP A 175 10.97 17.68 11.93
C ASP A 175 11.87 16.51 11.50
N ARG A 176 12.74 16.06 12.41
CA ARG A 176 13.64 14.90 12.22
C ARG A 176 13.46 13.82 13.28
N ASP A 177 12.61 14.06 14.28
CA ASP A 177 12.43 13.16 15.44
C ASP A 177 12.01 11.75 15.05
N TYR A 178 11.25 11.59 13.96
CA TYR A 178 10.84 10.28 13.44
C TYR A 178 12.03 9.38 13.06
N GLN A 179 13.20 9.95 12.78
CA GLN A 179 14.42 9.22 12.41
C GLN A 179 15.08 8.56 13.63
N HIS A 180 14.84 9.07 14.85
CA HIS A 180 15.57 8.70 16.06
C HIS A 180 14.91 7.58 16.89
N TRP A 181 14.04 6.80 16.28
CA TRP A 181 13.36 5.67 16.93
C TRP A 181 14.00 4.33 16.53
N ARG A 182 14.22 3.44 17.51
CA ARG A 182 14.53 2.03 17.26
C ARG A 182 13.50 1.10 17.89
N TRP A 183 13.33 -0.06 17.28
CA TRP A 183 12.52 -1.13 17.85
C TRP A 183 13.30 -1.91 18.91
N GLN A 184 12.69 -2.10 20.08
CA GLN A 184 13.23 -2.90 21.18
C GLN A 184 12.26 -4.06 21.45
N PRO A 185 12.62 -5.30 21.08
CA PRO A 185 11.85 -6.48 21.49
C PRO A 185 11.76 -6.58 23.02
N HIS A 186 10.67 -7.15 23.53
CA HIS A 186 10.42 -7.27 24.97
C HIS A 186 11.41 -8.22 25.66
N SER A 187 11.71 -9.35 25.03
CA SER A 187 12.44 -10.46 25.66
C SER A 187 13.91 -10.54 25.28
N CYS A 188 14.37 -9.75 24.31
CA CYS A 188 15.76 -9.72 23.87
C CYS A 188 16.13 -8.39 23.21
N SER A 189 17.39 -8.25 22.80
CA SER A 189 17.84 -7.13 21.97
C SER A 189 18.07 -7.57 20.52
N LEU A 190 17.74 -6.70 19.56
CA LEU A 190 18.09 -6.96 18.17
C LEU A 190 19.61 -6.95 17.99
N PRO A 191 20.17 -7.87 17.19
CA PRO A 191 21.57 -7.78 16.79
C PRO A 191 21.78 -6.47 16.01
N ARG A 192 22.85 -5.76 16.32
CA ARG A 192 23.20 -4.53 15.60
C ARG A 192 23.42 -4.84 14.12
N PHE A 193 22.81 -4.05 13.25
CA PHE A 193 23.02 -4.17 11.80
C PHE A 193 24.50 -4.04 11.46
N ASN A 194 25.04 -5.03 10.75
CA ASN A 194 26.43 -5.06 10.33
C ASN A 194 26.49 -5.13 8.79
N ALA A 195 26.74 -3.97 8.18
CA ALA A 195 26.80 -3.82 6.74
C ALA A 195 27.91 -4.68 6.09
N THR A 196 29.08 -4.79 6.75
CA THR A 196 30.17 -5.66 6.29
C THR A 196 29.75 -7.13 6.26
N LEU A 197 29.11 -7.61 7.32
CA LEU A 197 28.60 -8.98 7.37
C LEU A 197 27.57 -9.23 6.26
N MET A 198 26.64 -8.29 6.06
CA MET A 198 25.64 -8.41 5.00
C MET A 198 26.30 -8.48 3.61
N LEU A 199 27.23 -7.57 3.30
CA LEU A 199 27.92 -7.55 2.00
C LEU A 199 28.78 -8.80 1.76
N GLU A 200 29.55 -9.24 2.75
CA GLU A 200 30.34 -10.48 2.64
C GLU A 200 29.45 -11.72 2.47
N THR A 201 28.30 -11.74 3.16
CA THR A 201 27.31 -12.81 2.99
C THR A 201 26.73 -12.81 1.58
N LEU A 202 26.53 -11.64 0.98
CA LEU A 202 26.01 -11.48 -0.37
C LEU A 202 27.08 -11.71 -1.46
N ARG A 203 28.34 -11.97 -1.10
CA ARG A 203 29.42 -12.16 -2.08
C ARG A 203 29.10 -13.31 -3.04
N GLY A 204 29.06 -13.00 -4.35
CA GLY A 204 28.70 -13.97 -5.39
C GLY A 204 27.21 -14.35 -5.41
N LYS A 205 26.33 -13.55 -4.80
CA LYS A 205 24.91 -13.88 -4.57
C LYS A 205 23.96 -12.78 -5.00
N ARG A 206 22.69 -13.18 -5.09
CA ARG A 206 21.57 -12.30 -5.44
C ARG A 206 20.56 -12.23 -4.31
N MET A 207 20.23 -11.01 -3.90
CA MET A 207 19.12 -10.71 -3.01
C MET A 207 18.05 -9.97 -3.80
N MET A 208 16.79 -10.41 -3.74
CA MET A 208 15.70 -9.78 -4.49
C MET A 208 14.48 -9.50 -3.62
N TYR A 209 14.07 -8.24 -3.61
CA TYR A 209 12.80 -7.76 -3.10
C TYR A 209 11.75 -7.86 -4.22
N VAL A 210 10.62 -8.50 -3.97
CA VAL A 210 9.54 -8.69 -4.95
C VAL A 210 8.22 -8.22 -4.36
N GLY A 211 7.57 -7.24 -4.98
CA GLY A 211 6.29 -6.77 -4.46
C GLY A 211 5.81 -5.43 -5.01
N ASP A 212 5.12 -4.70 -4.13
CA ASP A 212 4.57 -3.37 -4.40
C ASP A 212 5.55 -2.23 -4.04
N SER A 213 5.04 -1.00 -3.97
CA SER A 213 5.85 0.19 -3.70
C SER A 213 6.45 0.24 -2.29
N LEU A 214 5.86 -0.46 -1.31
CA LEU A 214 6.39 -0.50 0.05
C LEU A 214 7.63 -1.39 0.11
N ASN A 215 7.60 -2.52 -0.62
CA ASN A 215 8.77 -3.38 -0.75
C ASN A 215 9.91 -2.70 -1.52
N ARG A 216 9.59 -1.80 -2.47
CA ARG A 216 10.58 -0.94 -3.13
C ARG A 216 11.27 -0.02 -2.13
N GLY A 217 10.52 0.57 -1.20
CA GLY A 217 11.10 1.37 -0.13
C GLY A 217 12.03 0.57 0.79
N GLN A 218 11.63 -0.66 1.15
CA GLN A 218 12.50 -1.57 1.93
C GLN A 218 13.79 -1.94 1.16
N TYR A 219 13.69 -2.17 -0.15
CA TYR A 219 14.85 -2.38 -1.03
C TYR A 219 15.82 -1.19 -1.03
N VAL A 220 15.29 0.03 -1.16
CA VAL A 220 16.10 1.26 -1.18
C VAL A 220 16.77 1.48 0.17
N SER A 221 16.04 1.29 1.28
CA SER A 221 16.60 1.31 2.63
C SER A 221 17.77 0.34 2.77
N MET A 222 17.65 -0.90 2.28
CA MET A 222 18.76 -1.87 2.34
C MET A 222 19.99 -1.38 1.58
N ILE A 223 19.82 -0.74 0.43
CA ILE A 223 20.94 -0.14 -0.29
C ILE A 223 21.57 1.00 0.52
N CYS A 224 20.77 1.88 1.09
CA CYS A 224 21.27 2.99 1.91
C CYS A 224 22.00 2.53 3.17
N LEU A 225 21.64 1.37 3.73
CA LEU A 225 22.36 0.77 4.84
C LEU A 225 23.74 0.19 4.45
N LEU A 226 24.00 -0.03 3.17
CA LEU A 226 25.19 -0.75 2.68
C LEU A 226 26.11 0.09 1.79
N HIS A 227 25.56 1.03 1.02
CA HIS A 227 26.27 1.65 -0.11
C HIS A 227 27.51 2.46 0.30
N SER A 228 27.56 2.97 1.53
CA SER A 228 28.69 3.78 2.03
C SER A 228 29.97 2.96 2.20
N LEU A 229 29.85 1.63 2.38
CA LEU A 229 30.99 0.72 2.44
C LEU A 229 31.51 0.30 1.06
N ILE A 230 30.78 0.61 -0.02
CA ILE A 230 31.15 0.25 -1.39
C ILE A 230 31.72 1.49 -2.09
N PRO A 231 32.97 1.45 -2.60
CA PRO A 231 33.55 2.56 -3.36
C PRO A 231 32.68 2.97 -4.55
N GLU A 232 32.63 4.27 -4.87
CA GLU A 232 31.78 4.81 -5.96
C GLU A 232 32.00 4.12 -7.31
N GLY A 233 33.25 3.82 -7.68
CA GLY A 233 33.56 3.08 -8.91
C GLY A 233 33.10 1.61 -8.91
N SER A 234 32.88 1.05 -7.73
CA SER A 234 32.57 -0.35 -7.47
C SER A 234 31.08 -0.60 -7.24
N LYS A 235 30.21 0.38 -7.50
CA LYS A 235 28.75 0.22 -7.46
C LYS A 235 28.05 0.77 -8.70
N SER A 236 26.85 0.26 -8.99
CA SER A 236 25.96 0.79 -10.03
C SER A 236 24.51 0.46 -9.71
N MET A 237 23.57 1.23 -10.26
CA MET A 237 22.13 0.95 -10.23
C MET A 237 21.56 1.06 -11.63
N GLU A 238 20.92 -0.01 -12.10
CA GLU A 238 20.39 -0.13 -13.46
C GLU A 238 18.96 -0.64 -13.43
N THR A 239 18.13 -0.22 -14.39
CA THR A 239 16.72 -0.61 -14.48
C THR A 239 16.44 -1.25 -15.85
N PHE A 240 15.70 -2.35 -15.83
CA PHE A 240 15.45 -3.24 -16.95
C PHE A 240 13.97 -3.63 -17.05
N ASN A 241 13.61 -4.35 -18.13
CA ASN A 241 12.30 -4.97 -18.33
C ASN A 241 11.14 -3.98 -18.20
N SER A 242 11.20 -2.85 -18.91
CA SER A 242 10.18 -1.80 -18.86
C SER A 242 9.92 -1.31 -17.43
N ASP A 243 11.00 -1.05 -16.70
CA ASP A 243 11.04 -0.56 -15.33
C ASP A 243 10.61 -1.54 -14.23
N SER A 244 10.28 -2.79 -14.58
CA SER A 244 9.86 -3.79 -13.60
C SER A 244 11.02 -4.43 -12.81
N LEU A 245 12.29 -4.29 -13.24
CA LEU A 245 13.45 -4.82 -12.51
C LEU A 245 14.51 -3.74 -12.33
N THR A 246 14.82 -3.38 -11.08
CA THR A 246 15.95 -2.50 -10.73
C THR A 246 17.01 -3.30 -10.00
N VAL A 247 18.27 -3.16 -10.40
CA VAL A 247 19.41 -3.92 -9.89
C VAL A 247 20.48 -2.96 -9.38
N PHE A 248 20.80 -3.03 -8.09
CA PHE A 248 21.99 -2.45 -7.50
C PHE A 248 23.10 -3.50 -7.46
N THR A 249 24.24 -3.19 -8.07
CA THR A 249 25.39 -4.10 -8.15
C THR A 249 26.53 -3.60 -7.27
N ALA A 250 27.01 -4.45 -6.36
CA ALA A 250 28.24 -4.25 -5.61
C ALA A 250 29.36 -5.07 -6.28
N LYS A 251 30.13 -4.43 -7.17
CA LYS A 251 31.03 -5.09 -8.13
C LYS A 251 32.14 -5.88 -7.43
N ASP A 252 32.78 -5.32 -6.42
CA ASP A 252 33.86 -5.98 -5.68
C ASP A 252 33.40 -7.19 -4.87
N TYR A 253 32.09 -7.27 -4.61
CA TYR A 253 31.45 -8.41 -3.96
C TYR A 253 30.89 -9.41 -4.98
N ASN A 254 30.83 -9.07 -6.26
CA ASN A 254 30.06 -9.82 -7.26
C ASN A 254 28.64 -10.11 -6.75
N ALA A 255 28.00 -9.10 -6.15
CA ALA A 255 26.74 -9.22 -5.45
C ALA A 255 25.69 -8.29 -6.06
N THR A 256 24.43 -8.72 -6.07
CA THR A 256 23.30 -7.87 -6.48
C THR A 256 22.23 -7.79 -5.40
N ILE A 257 21.66 -6.61 -5.26
CA ILE A 257 20.45 -6.34 -4.50
C ILE A 257 19.44 -5.83 -5.53
N GLU A 258 18.29 -6.48 -5.62
CA GLU A 258 17.36 -6.32 -6.73
C GLU A 258 15.95 -5.99 -6.22
N PHE A 259 15.22 -5.20 -7.00
CA PHE A 259 13.79 -4.99 -6.81
C PHE A 259 13.03 -5.40 -8.06
N TYR A 260 12.03 -6.27 -7.90
CA TYR A 260 11.13 -6.68 -8.96
C TYR A 260 9.69 -6.24 -8.66
N TRP A 261 9.12 -5.42 -9.55
CA TRP A 261 7.74 -4.95 -9.48
C TRP A 261 6.76 -6.08 -9.80
N ALA A 262 6.05 -6.55 -8.78
CA ALA A 262 4.97 -7.53 -8.90
C ALA A 262 3.98 -7.28 -7.74
N PRO A 263 3.20 -6.19 -7.79
CA PRO A 263 2.43 -5.70 -6.65
C PRO A 263 1.35 -6.66 -6.16
N PHE A 264 0.81 -7.49 -7.06
CA PHE A 264 -0.09 -8.61 -6.73
C PHE A 264 0.60 -9.98 -6.73
N LEU A 265 1.91 -10.03 -6.99
CA LEU A 265 2.75 -11.21 -7.29
C LEU A 265 2.33 -11.99 -8.55
N LEU A 266 1.04 -12.15 -8.77
CA LEU A 266 0.43 -12.70 -9.96
C LEU A 266 0.42 -11.65 -11.06
N GLU A 267 0.32 -12.10 -12.31
CA GLU A 267 0.11 -11.23 -13.46
C GLU A 267 -1.14 -10.37 -13.28
N SER A 268 -0.99 -9.08 -13.57
CA SER A 268 -2.05 -8.09 -13.45
C SER A 268 -1.97 -7.05 -14.56
N ASN A 269 -3.04 -6.26 -14.73
CA ASN A 269 -3.01 -5.08 -15.60
C ASN A 269 -2.24 -3.89 -15.00
N SER A 270 -1.53 -4.11 -13.88
CA SER A 270 -0.79 -3.09 -13.15
C SER A 270 0.69 -3.46 -12.97
N ASP A 271 1.20 -4.37 -13.83
CA ASP A 271 2.57 -4.92 -13.78
C ASP A 271 3.64 -3.98 -14.40
N ASN A 272 3.25 -2.83 -14.96
CA ASN A 272 4.20 -1.82 -15.44
C ASN A 272 4.58 -0.87 -14.28
N ALA A 273 5.84 -0.83 -13.88
CA ALA A 273 6.26 -0.07 -12.70
C ALA A 273 6.04 1.46 -12.80
N VAL A 274 5.86 2.01 -14.01
CA VAL A 274 5.63 3.44 -14.26
C VAL A 274 4.15 3.71 -14.54
N ILE A 275 3.55 2.93 -15.44
CA ILE A 275 2.16 3.10 -15.93
C ILE A 275 1.28 2.00 -15.31
N HIS A 276 1.06 2.07 -14.00
CA HIS A 276 0.25 1.10 -13.25
C HIS A 276 -1.01 1.68 -12.59
N ARG A 277 -1.24 2.99 -12.75
CA ARG A 277 -2.43 3.64 -12.21
C ARG A 277 -3.60 3.39 -13.16
N VAL A 278 -4.41 2.40 -12.83
CA VAL A 278 -5.61 2.02 -13.59
C VAL A 278 -6.84 2.13 -12.70
N ASN A 279 -7.98 2.50 -13.29
CA ASN A 279 -9.25 2.66 -12.58
C ASN A 279 -9.72 1.33 -11.96
N GLU A 280 -9.58 0.25 -12.73
CA GLU A 280 -9.96 -1.09 -12.29
C GLU A 280 -8.77 -2.04 -12.37
N ARG A 281 -8.41 -2.63 -11.23
CA ARG A 281 -7.32 -3.60 -11.15
C ARG A 281 -7.86 -5.01 -11.42
N LEU A 282 -7.17 -5.72 -12.30
CA LEU A 282 -7.46 -7.12 -12.65
C LEU A 282 -6.25 -7.98 -12.31
N VAL A 283 -6.47 -9.06 -11.56
CA VAL A 283 -5.43 -10.04 -11.22
C VAL A 283 -5.75 -11.37 -11.89
N ARG A 284 -4.79 -11.94 -12.60
CA ARG A 284 -4.99 -13.19 -13.34
C ARG A 284 -4.75 -14.41 -12.47
N LYS A 285 -5.79 -15.24 -12.34
CA LYS A 285 -5.81 -16.43 -11.49
C LYS A 285 -4.67 -17.39 -11.85
N GLY A 286 -3.79 -17.65 -10.89
CA GLY A 286 -2.72 -18.65 -11.02
C GLY A 286 -1.58 -18.29 -11.97
N SER A 287 -1.58 -17.11 -12.59
CA SER A 287 -0.51 -16.67 -13.51
C SER A 287 0.66 -16.03 -12.75
N ILE A 288 1.41 -16.84 -12.00
CA ILE A 288 2.59 -16.37 -11.26
C ILE A 288 3.89 -16.55 -12.05
N ASN A 289 3.94 -17.50 -12.98
CA ASN A 289 5.18 -17.86 -13.69
C ASN A 289 5.69 -16.77 -14.64
N LYS A 290 4.81 -15.85 -15.10
CA LYS A 290 5.22 -14.68 -15.89
C LYS A 290 6.28 -13.86 -15.15
N HIS A 291 6.07 -13.61 -13.86
CA HIS A 291 7.02 -12.93 -12.99
C HIS A 291 8.04 -13.91 -12.42
N GLY A 292 7.59 -15.08 -11.97
CA GLY A 292 8.41 -16.08 -11.31
C GLY A 292 9.63 -16.57 -12.10
N LYS A 293 9.65 -16.43 -13.42
CA LYS A 293 10.86 -16.71 -14.21
C LYS A 293 12.07 -15.86 -13.80
N HIS A 294 11.86 -14.64 -13.31
CA HIS A 294 12.92 -13.70 -12.91
C HIS A 294 13.47 -13.97 -11.51
N TRP A 295 12.69 -14.64 -10.66
CA TRP A 295 13.04 -14.92 -9.26
C TRP A 295 13.85 -16.20 -9.09
N LYS A 296 13.95 -17.02 -10.14
CA LYS A 296 14.71 -18.29 -10.11
C LYS A 296 16.20 -18.01 -9.90
N GLY A 297 16.83 -18.85 -9.08
CA GLY A 297 18.27 -18.75 -8.79
C GLY A 297 18.67 -17.59 -7.88
N VAL A 298 17.71 -16.88 -7.28
CA VAL A 298 17.98 -15.88 -6.25
C VAL A 298 18.29 -16.59 -4.93
N ASP A 299 19.31 -16.12 -4.20
CA ASP A 299 19.76 -16.68 -2.93
C ASP A 299 18.87 -16.23 -1.75
N ILE A 300 18.44 -14.96 -1.75
CA ILE A 300 17.57 -14.39 -0.70
C ILE A 300 16.39 -13.68 -1.37
N LEU A 301 15.18 -14.21 -1.18
CA LEU A 301 13.94 -13.63 -1.70
C LEU A 301 13.17 -12.94 -0.58
N VAL A 302 12.76 -11.68 -0.78
CA VAL A 302 11.96 -10.90 0.17
C VAL A 302 10.67 -10.46 -0.51
N PHE A 303 9.60 -11.23 -0.31
CA PHE A 303 8.30 -10.94 -0.91
C PHE A 303 7.48 -9.99 -0.04
N ASN A 304 6.66 -9.15 -0.67
CA ASN A 304 5.58 -8.41 -0.03
C ASN A 304 4.45 -8.19 -1.05
N SER A 305 3.21 -8.16 -0.56
CA SER A 305 2.06 -7.80 -1.39
C SER A 305 0.88 -7.51 -0.49
N TYR A 306 0.47 -6.25 -0.37
CA TYR A 306 -0.65 -5.89 0.50
C TYR A 306 -1.49 -4.74 -0.04
N LEU A 307 -0.87 -3.57 -0.23
CA LEU A 307 -1.56 -2.29 -0.38
C LEU A 307 -2.68 -2.35 -1.42
N TRP A 308 -2.40 -2.93 -2.58
CA TRP A 308 -3.32 -2.89 -3.71
C TRP A 308 -4.48 -3.86 -3.60
N TRP A 309 -4.33 -4.94 -2.83
CA TRP A 309 -5.43 -5.84 -2.50
C TRP A 309 -6.47 -5.12 -1.63
N MET A 310 -6.08 -4.07 -0.89
CA MET A 310 -6.94 -3.32 0.01
C MET A 310 -7.67 -2.15 -0.65
N SER A 311 -7.57 -2.01 -1.97
CA SER A 311 -8.26 -0.92 -2.70
C SER A 311 -9.79 -1.01 -2.66
N GLY A 312 -10.36 -2.06 -2.07
CA GLY A 312 -11.80 -2.27 -1.93
C GLY A 312 -12.13 -3.55 -1.16
N VAL A 313 -13.43 -3.79 -0.95
CA VAL A 313 -13.95 -5.00 -0.29
C VAL A 313 -13.96 -6.24 -1.17
N THR A 314 -13.87 -6.05 -2.49
CA THR A 314 -13.81 -7.13 -3.48
C THR A 314 -12.66 -6.91 -4.46
N VAL A 315 -12.21 -8.01 -5.06
CA VAL A 315 -11.15 -8.02 -6.06
C VAL A 315 -11.65 -8.74 -7.31
N LYS A 316 -11.31 -8.18 -8.47
CA LYS A 316 -11.64 -8.76 -9.78
C LYS A 316 -10.54 -9.73 -10.22
N ILE A 317 -10.88 -11.01 -10.31
CA ILE A 317 -9.98 -12.09 -10.71
C ILE A 317 -10.30 -12.54 -12.13
N LEU A 318 -9.33 -12.45 -13.03
CA LEU A 318 -9.43 -12.93 -14.41
C LEU A 318 -9.09 -14.43 -14.45
N LYS A 319 -9.99 -15.28 -15.00
CA LYS A 319 -9.74 -16.73 -15.13
C LYS A 319 -8.94 -17.10 -16.39
N GLY A 320 -9.07 -16.31 -17.45
CA GLY A 320 -8.43 -16.51 -18.76
C GLY A 320 -7.13 -15.71 -18.94
N SER A 321 -6.88 -15.26 -20.17
CA SER A 321 -5.73 -14.43 -20.55
C SER A 321 -6.08 -12.95 -20.75
N PHE A 322 -5.07 -12.08 -20.62
CA PHE A 322 -5.22 -10.67 -20.95
C PHE A 322 -5.37 -10.42 -22.46
N GLU A 323 -5.09 -11.40 -23.32
CA GLU A 323 -5.34 -11.31 -24.77
C GLU A 323 -6.73 -11.80 -25.20
N ASP A 324 -7.49 -12.50 -24.35
CA ASP A 324 -8.80 -13.07 -24.73
C ASP A 324 -9.80 -11.99 -25.14
N GLU A 325 -10.58 -12.21 -26.21
CA GLU A 325 -11.60 -11.24 -26.66
C GLU A 325 -12.69 -11.03 -25.61
N VAL A 326 -13.10 -12.11 -24.93
CA VAL A 326 -14.11 -12.08 -23.85
C VAL A 326 -13.41 -12.33 -22.52
N LYS A 327 -13.55 -11.38 -21.59
CA LYS A 327 -12.96 -11.47 -20.26
C LYS A 327 -13.92 -12.18 -19.29
N ASP A 328 -13.58 -13.39 -18.87
CA ASP A 328 -14.23 -14.07 -17.74
C ASP A 328 -13.62 -13.55 -16.42
N VAL A 329 -14.31 -12.58 -15.82
CA VAL A 329 -13.92 -11.92 -14.58
C VAL A 329 -14.84 -12.37 -13.44
N GLU A 330 -14.23 -12.90 -12.38
CA GLU A 330 -14.90 -13.27 -11.15
C GLU A 330 -14.64 -12.19 -10.09
N VAL A 331 -15.71 -11.67 -9.49
CA VAL A 331 -15.62 -10.75 -8.35
C VAL A 331 -15.73 -11.57 -7.07
N MET A 332 -14.74 -11.46 -6.18
CA MET A 332 -14.73 -12.19 -4.91
C MET A 332 -14.24 -11.31 -3.77
N SER A 333 -14.38 -11.80 -2.53
CA SER A 333 -13.87 -11.13 -1.33
C SER A 333 -12.36 -10.89 -1.45
N THR A 334 -11.86 -9.84 -0.79
CA THR A 334 -10.41 -9.58 -0.72
C THR A 334 -9.66 -10.80 -0.16
N GLU A 335 -10.18 -11.45 0.88
CA GLU A 335 -9.60 -12.61 1.53
C GLU A 335 -9.45 -13.81 0.57
N ASP A 336 -10.49 -14.13 -0.21
CA ASP A 336 -10.46 -15.24 -1.16
C ASP A 336 -9.48 -14.97 -2.31
N ALA A 337 -9.50 -13.74 -2.83
CA ALA A 337 -8.57 -13.31 -3.87
C ALA A 337 -7.11 -13.36 -3.38
N TYR A 338 -6.85 -12.82 -2.18
CA TYR A 338 -5.54 -12.84 -1.55
C TYR A 338 -5.05 -14.28 -1.31
N ARG A 339 -5.96 -15.16 -0.88
CA ARG A 339 -5.68 -16.59 -0.69
C ARG A 339 -5.27 -17.29 -1.98
N ILE A 340 -5.88 -16.95 -3.12
CA ILE A 340 -5.45 -17.45 -4.45
C ILE A 340 -4.02 -16.98 -4.75
N GLY A 341 -3.72 -15.72 -4.45
CA GLY A 341 -2.40 -15.13 -4.60
C GLY A 341 -1.34 -15.89 -3.81
N MET A 342 -1.53 -15.99 -2.49
CA MET A 342 -0.61 -16.66 -1.58
C MET A 342 -0.46 -18.15 -1.86
N LYS A 343 -1.53 -18.87 -2.22
CA LYS A 343 -1.43 -20.28 -2.64
C LYS A 343 -0.58 -20.44 -3.91
N SER A 344 -0.62 -19.46 -4.82
CA SER A 344 0.20 -19.48 -6.03
C SER A 344 1.66 -19.19 -5.73
N LEU A 345 1.94 -18.25 -4.81
CA LEU A 345 3.29 -18.01 -4.28
C LEU A 345 3.88 -19.26 -3.62
N VAL A 346 3.18 -19.87 -2.67
CA VAL A 346 3.66 -21.08 -1.97
C VAL A 346 3.95 -22.21 -2.96
N ARG A 347 3.07 -22.45 -3.93
CA ARG A 347 3.31 -23.46 -4.99
C ARG A 347 4.52 -23.12 -5.85
N TRP A 348 4.74 -21.84 -6.16
CA TRP A 348 5.91 -21.41 -6.93
C TRP A 348 7.19 -21.62 -6.12
N VAL A 349 7.23 -21.18 -4.86
CA VAL A 349 8.39 -21.32 -3.96
C VAL A 349 8.77 -22.80 -3.83
N GLN A 350 7.80 -23.67 -3.52
CA GLN A 350 8.04 -25.12 -3.36
C GLN A 350 8.64 -25.80 -4.59
N ARG A 351 8.37 -25.28 -5.80
CA ARG A 351 8.82 -25.88 -7.06
C ARG A 351 10.13 -25.30 -7.57
N ASN A 352 10.51 -24.10 -7.13
CA ASN A 352 11.58 -23.32 -7.77
C ASN A 352 12.69 -22.87 -6.80
N THR A 353 12.61 -23.23 -5.53
CA THR A 353 13.63 -22.88 -4.52
C THR A 353 14.19 -24.14 -3.86
N ASP A 354 15.48 -24.10 -3.53
CA ASP A 354 16.16 -25.13 -2.75
C ASP A 354 16.31 -24.62 -1.31
N PRO A 355 15.58 -25.16 -0.31
CA PRO A 355 15.63 -24.68 1.07
C PRO A 355 17.02 -24.84 1.73
N LYS A 356 17.95 -25.57 1.12
CA LYS A 356 19.35 -25.68 1.59
C LYS A 356 20.24 -24.55 1.07
N LYS A 357 19.77 -23.75 0.10
CA LYS A 357 20.55 -22.69 -0.55
C LYS A 357 19.85 -21.34 -0.52
N THR A 358 18.53 -21.34 -0.61
CA THR A 358 17.70 -20.15 -0.72
C THR A 358 16.97 -19.87 0.58
N ARG A 359 17.00 -18.61 1.04
CA ARG A 359 16.07 -18.12 2.08
C ARG A 359 14.94 -17.37 1.43
N VAL A 360 13.72 -17.65 1.89
CA VAL A 360 12.51 -16.97 1.45
C VAL A 360 11.89 -16.27 2.63
N PHE A 361 11.71 -14.96 2.50
CA PHE A 361 11.05 -14.09 3.45
C PHE A 361 9.76 -13.56 2.84
N PHE A 362 8.80 -13.28 3.72
CA PHE A 362 7.62 -12.52 3.36
C PHE A 362 7.40 -11.41 4.39
N THR A 363 7.55 -10.16 3.97
CA THR A 363 7.26 -8.98 4.78
C THR A 363 5.76 -8.80 4.88
N SER A 364 5.24 -8.70 6.11
CA SER A 364 3.82 -8.51 6.38
C SER A 364 3.31 -7.14 5.89
N MET A 365 2.07 -6.85 6.27
CA MET A 365 1.33 -5.65 5.90
C MET A 365 2.07 -4.39 6.37
N SER A 366 2.34 -3.46 5.46
CA SER A 366 2.66 -2.08 5.84
C SER A 366 1.34 -1.34 6.08
N PRO A 367 1.14 -0.76 7.27
CA PRO A 367 -0.08 -0.02 7.58
C PRO A 367 -0.12 1.35 6.89
N THR A 368 -1.29 1.95 6.94
CA THR A 368 -1.59 3.32 6.50
C THR A 368 -2.14 4.12 7.68
N HIS A 369 -2.04 5.45 7.59
CA HIS A 369 -2.53 6.36 8.63
C HIS A 369 -3.43 7.44 8.02
N GLY A 370 -4.50 6.99 7.35
CA GLY A 370 -5.42 7.86 6.62
C GLY A 370 -6.51 8.54 7.46
N ASN A 371 -6.76 8.07 8.68
CA ASN A 371 -7.83 8.57 9.54
C ASN A 371 -7.33 8.75 10.98
N SER A 372 -7.19 10.00 11.43
CA SER A 372 -6.66 10.29 12.76
C SER A 372 -7.59 9.93 13.92
N GLU A 373 -8.88 9.75 13.67
CA GLU A 373 -9.82 9.33 14.72
C GLU A 373 -9.47 7.94 15.28
N GLU A 374 -8.79 7.09 14.49
CA GLU A 374 -8.37 5.75 14.92
C GLU A 374 -7.38 5.77 16.07
N TRP A 375 -6.62 6.87 16.23
CA TRP A 375 -5.67 7.06 17.32
C TRP A 375 -6.00 8.27 18.21
N GLY A 376 -7.29 8.66 18.26
CA GLY A 376 -7.78 9.72 19.15
C GLY A 376 -7.59 11.15 18.63
N GLY A 377 -7.26 11.33 17.36
CA GLY A 377 -7.24 12.62 16.68
C GLY A 377 -8.65 13.15 16.34
N GLY A 378 -8.71 14.39 15.86
CA GLY A 378 -9.97 15.03 15.44
C GLY A 378 -10.50 14.51 14.09
N PRO A 379 -11.78 14.79 13.76
CA PRO A 379 -12.39 14.32 12.53
C PRO A 379 -11.76 14.97 11.30
N GLY A 380 -11.61 14.18 10.23
CA GLY A 380 -11.04 14.62 8.96
C GLY A 380 -9.53 14.86 8.96
N GLY A 381 -8.82 14.50 10.03
CA GLY A 381 -7.36 14.48 10.06
C GLY A 381 -6.78 13.14 9.59
N ASN A 382 -5.46 13.13 9.32
CA ASN A 382 -4.70 11.96 8.92
C ASN A 382 -3.26 12.04 9.47
N CYS A 383 -2.30 11.34 8.86
CA CYS A 383 -0.88 11.37 9.24
C CYS A 383 -0.21 12.76 9.13
N TYR A 384 -0.81 13.73 8.44
CA TYR A 384 -0.24 15.07 8.32
C TYR A 384 -0.07 15.73 9.70
N ASN A 385 1.06 16.41 9.90
CA ASN A 385 1.48 17.03 11.17
C ASN A 385 1.63 16.07 12.37
N GLN A 386 1.68 14.75 12.15
CA GLN A 386 2.00 13.80 13.22
C GLN A 386 3.51 13.65 13.35
N THR A 387 4.09 13.98 14.51
CA THR A 387 5.55 13.96 14.73
C THR A 387 6.01 12.95 15.78
N THR A 388 5.06 12.30 16.47
CA THR A 388 5.34 11.26 17.47
C THR A 388 4.60 9.96 17.14
N PRO A 389 5.14 8.80 17.53
CA PRO A 389 4.43 7.52 17.45
C PRO A 389 3.14 7.52 18.27
N ILE A 390 2.28 6.54 18.00
CA ILE A 390 1.14 6.20 18.83
C ILE A 390 1.65 5.49 20.08
N GLU A 391 1.22 5.96 21.25
CA GLU A 391 1.65 5.42 22.55
C GLU A 391 0.76 4.28 23.07
N ASP A 392 -0.48 4.18 22.59
CA ASP A 392 -1.39 3.09 22.97
C ASP A 392 -0.84 1.75 22.47
N PRO A 393 -0.40 0.84 23.38
CA PRO A 393 0.17 -0.44 22.99
C PRO A 393 -0.87 -1.36 22.34
N ASN A 394 -2.16 -1.12 22.53
CA ASN A 394 -3.24 -1.92 21.95
C ASN A 394 -3.74 -1.36 20.60
N TYR A 395 -3.14 -0.28 20.10
CA TYR A 395 -3.56 0.33 18.85
C TYR A 395 -3.44 -0.67 17.67
N TRP A 396 -4.51 -0.73 16.89
CA TRP A 396 -4.59 -1.54 15.69
C TRP A 396 -5.44 -0.82 14.63
N GLY A 397 -4.78 -0.28 13.61
CA GLY A 397 -5.44 0.47 12.53
C GLY A 397 -6.40 -0.39 11.71
N SER A 398 -7.49 0.19 11.24
CA SER A 398 -8.54 -0.54 10.50
C SER A 398 -8.04 -1.10 9.16
N ASP A 399 -7.12 -0.37 8.53
CA ASP A 399 -6.43 -0.76 7.31
C ASP A 399 -5.39 -1.88 7.53
N SER A 400 -5.15 -2.35 8.76
CA SER A 400 -4.35 -3.54 9.06
C SER A 400 -5.26 -4.77 9.22
N ARG A 401 -5.83 -5.32 8.15
CA ARG A 401 -6.83 -6.39 8.25
C ARG A 401 -6.30 -7.71 8.84
N LYS A 402 -6.66 -8.01 10.10
CA LYS A 402 -6.32 -9.30 10.76
C LYS A 402 -6.75 -10.53 9.94
N SER A 403 -7.85 -10.44 9.20
CA SER A 403 -8.31 -11.51 8.29
C SER A 403 -7.29 -11.87 7.20
N ILE A 404 -6.52 -10.90 6.70
CA ILE A 404 -5.46 -11.15 5.71
C ILE A 404 -4.26 -11.83 6.36
N MET A 405 -3.91 -11.46 7.60
CA MET A 405 -2.87 -12.17 8.38
C MET A 405 -3.25 -13.63 8.63
N GLN A 406 -4.52 -13.90 8.94
CA GLN A 406 -5.04 -15.26 9.06
C GLN A 406 -4.90 -16.04 7.75
N VAL A 407 -5.24 -15.45 6.61
CA VAL A 407 -5.03 -16.08 5.28
C VAL A 407 -3.56 -16.45 5.07
N ILE A 408 -2.62 -15.57 5.41
CA ILE A 408 -1.17 -15.85 5.29
C ILE A 408 -0.80 -17.04 6.18
N GLY A 409 -1.16 -17.03 7.47
CA GLY A 409 -0.87 -18.11 8.41
C GLY A 409 -1.42 -19.46 7.95
N GLU A 410 -2.67 -19.50 7.48
CA GLU A 410 -3.31 -20.71 6.97
C GLU A 410 -2.68 -21.25 5.67
N VAL A 411 -2.12 -20.39 4.84
CA VAL A 411 -1.51 -20.78 3.56
C VAL A 411 -0.05 -21.16 3.74
N PHE A 412 0.71 -20.41 4.54
CA PHE A 412 2.14 -20.64 4.74
C PHE A 412 2.43 -21.82 5.66
N SER A 413 1.56 -22.10 6.64
CA SER A 413 1.64 -23.31 7.47
C SER A 413 1.57 -24.62 6.65
N LYS A 414 1.03 -24.56 5.43
CA LYS A 414 0.96 -25.70 4.49
C LYS A 414 2.19 -25.77 3.58
N SER A 415 3.16 -24.87 3.73
CA SER A 415 4.36 -24.87 2.92
C SER A 415 5.36 -25.96 3.35
N LYS A 416 5.93 -26.67 2.39
CA LYS A 416 7.05 -27.62 2.62
C LYS A 416 8.42 -26.93 2.67
N VAL A 417 8.51 -25.75 2.05
CA VAL A 417 9.68 -24.87 2.08
C VAL A 417 9.43 -23.78 3.12
N PRO A 418 10.36 -23.54 4.06
CA PRO A 418 10.21 -22.46 5.03
C PRO A 418 10.07 -21.10 4.34
N ILE A 419 9.07 -20.33 4.77
CA ILE A 419 8.89 -18.93 4.39
C ILE A 419 8.91 -18.15 5.69
N THR A 420 10.02 -17.48 5.98
CA THR A 420 10.18 -16.70 7.22
C THR A 420 9.32 -15.45 7.12
N PHE A 421 8.37 -15.32 8.03
CA PHE A 421 7.43 -14.21 8.04
C PHE A 421 7.99 -13.05 8.86
N LEU A 422 8.19 -11.88 8.23
CA LEU A 422 8.61 -10.67 8.92
C LEU A 422 7.34 -9.92 9.35
N ASN A 423 6.90 -10.14 10.60
CA ASN A 423 5.69 -9.54 11.14
C ASN A 423 5.94 -8.07 11.55
N ILE A 424 6.00 -7.18 10.57
CA ILE A 424 6.24 -5.76 10.75
C ILE A 424 4.96 -4.95 11.04
N THR A 425 3.78 -5.57 10.99
CA THR A 425 2.51 -4.84 10.95
C THR A 425 2.27 -4.02 12.23
N GLN A 426 2.35 -4.67 13.39
CA GLN A 426 2.04 -4.02 14.68
C GLN A 426 3.06 -2.94 15.02
N LEU A 427 4.37 -3.22 14.91
CA LEU A 427 5.40 -2.21 15.16
C LEU A 427 5.25 -1.01 14.20
N SER A 428 4.82 -1.24 12.97
CA SER A 428 4.63 -0.17 11.99
C SER A 428 3.34 0.63 12.26
N ASN A 429 2.32 0.01 12.86
CA ASN A 429 1.06 0.68 13.23
C ASN A 429 1.31 1.83 14.21
N TYR A 430 2.31 1.73 15.08
CA TYR A 430 2.61 2.84 15.97
C TYR A 430 3.20 4.06 15.25
N ARG A 431 3.69 3.92 14.02
CA ARG A 431 4.58 4.90 13.39
C ARG A 431 3.86 5.91 12.50
N LYS A 432 2.73 6.46 12.96
CA LYS A 432 2.01 7.54 12.25
C LYS A 432 2.88 8.75 11.89
N ASP A 433 3.99 8.94 12.61
CA ASP A 433 4.99 9.99 12.41
C ASP A 433 5.92 9.78 11.20
N ALA A 434 6.14 8.55 10.75
CA ALA A 434 7.22 8.25 9.81
C ALA A 434 6.81 8.37 8.32
N HIS A 435 5.56 8.72 8.03
CA HIS A 435 5.06 8.84 6.66
C HIS A 435 5.67 10.02 5.90
N THR A 436 5.66 9.92 4.57
CA THR A 436 6.10 11.02 3.68
C THR A 436 5.21 12.26 3.77
N MET A 437 3.91 12.08 4.07
CA MET A 437 2.93 13.15 4.15
C MET A 437 2.94 13.98 2.85
N ILE A 438 3.15 15.29 2.95
CA ILE A 438 3.26 16.18 1.78
C ILE A 438 4.70 16.33 1.27
N TYR A 439 5.69 15.89 2.06
CA TYR A 439 7.10 16.14 1.86
C TYR A 439 7.71 15.11 0.92
N LYS A 440 7.32 15.22 -0.35
CA LYS A 440 7.73 14.31 -1.41
C LYS A 440 7.51 14.94 -2.77
N LYS A 441 8.21 14.42 -3.78
CA LYS A 441 7.90 14.76 -5.18
C LYS A 441 6.49 14.33 -5.55
N GLN A 442 5.66 15.32 -5.87
CA GLN A 442 4.32 15.10 -6.40
C GLN A 442 4.41 14.77 -7.90
N TRP A 443 3.68 13.74 -8.32
CA TRP A 443 3.68 13.29 -9.72
C TRP A 443 2.82 14.17 -10.63
N SER A 444 1.81 14.80 -10.04
CA SER A 444 0.90 15.71 -10.72
C SER A 444 0.97 17.06 -10.02
N PRO A 445 0.89 18.18 -10.76
CA PRO A 445 0.77 19.50 -10.16
C PRO A 445 -0.44 19.53 -9.22
N LEU A 446 -0.24 20.08 -8.01
CA LEU A 446 -1.31 20.25 -7.03
C LEU A 446 -2.21 21.42 -7.43
N THR A 447 -3.51 21.28 -7.20
CA THR A 447 -4.46 22.38 -7.41
C THR A 447 -4.36 23.43 -6.28
N PRO A 448 -4.85 24.67 -6.48
CA PRO A 448 -4.91 25.66 -5.42
C PRO A 448 -5.67 25.19 -4.18
N GLU A 449 -6.74 24.41 -4.36
CA GLU A 449 -7.54 23.85 -3.27
C GLU A 449 -6.75 22.81 -2.47
N GLN A 450 -5.96 21.97 -3.16
CA GLN A 450 -5.07 21.01 -2.51
C GLN A 450 -4.01 21.74 -1.70
N LEU A 451 -3.32 22.73 -2.29
CA LEU A 451 -2.31 23.53 -1.60
C LEU A 451 -2.87 24.25 -0.36
N ALA A 452 -4.12 24.70 -0.41
CA ALA A 452 -4.80 25.30 0.74
C ALA A 452 -5.18 24.28 1.84
N ASN A 453 -5.23 22.98 1.50
CA ASN A 453 -5.56 21.90 2.43
C ASN A 453 -4.57 20.73 2.31
N PRO A 454 -3.38 20.81 2.94
CA PRO A 454 -2.36 19.76 2.93
C PRO A 454 -2.83 18.35 3.28
N VAL A 455 -3.82 18.24 4.18
CA VAL A 455 -4.43 16.97 4.57
C VAL A 455 -4.98 16.23 3.36
N SER A 456 -5.52 16.94 2.35
CA SER A 456 -6.15 16.36 1.16
C SER A 456 -5.20 15.61 0.22
N TYR A 457 -3.89 15.87 0.30
CA TYR A 457 -2.89 15.25 -0.58
C TYR A 457 -1.71 14.64 0.17
N ALA A 458 -1.81 14.55 1.51
CA ALA A 458 -0.82 13.87 2.33
C ALA A 458 -0.77 12.37 2.01
N ASP A 459 0.43 11.86 1.73
CA ASP A 459 0.68 10.44 1.53
C ASP A 459 0.93 9.76 2.89
N CYS A 460 -0.13 9.10 3.38
CA CYS A 460 -0.13 8.32 4.60
C CYS A 460 0.04 6.81 4.33
N VAL A 461 0.75 6.48 3.25
CA VAL A 461 1.05 5.11 2.82
C VAL A 461 2.56 4.89 2.83
N HIS A 462 3.31 5.76 2.15
CA HIS A 462 4.75 5.62 1.99
C HIS A 462 5.52 6.27 3.15
N TRP A 463 6.76 5.82 3.33
CA TRP A 463 7.60 6.14 4.47
C TRP A 463 8.79 7.00 4.06
N CYS A 464 9.16 7.97 4.88
CA CYS A 464 10.41 8.70 4.71
C CYS A 464 11.63 7.76 4.87
N LEU A 465 12.72 8.05 4.16
CA LEU A 465 14.02 7.40 4.35
C LEU A 465 15.08 8.46 4.71
N PRO A 466 15.94 8.24 5.72
CA PRO A 466 15.95 7.12 6.68
C PRO A 466 14.70 7.11 7.57
N GLY A 467 14.35 5.95 8.14
CA GLY A 467 13.14 5.82 8.96
C GLY A 467 12.68 4.38 9.21
N LEU A 468 11.36 4.18 9.21
CA LEU A 468 10.72 2.91 9.60
C LEU A 468 11.24 1.69 8.81
N GLN A 469 11.49 1.85 7.52
CA GLN A 469 11.89 0.73 6.66
C GLN A 469 13.30 0.21 6.97
N ASP A 470 14.14 1.02 7.63
CA ASP A 470 15.44 0.58 8.15
C ASP A 470 15.26 -0.47 9.24
N THR A 471 14.27 -0.30 10.10
CA THR A 471 13.90 -1.29 11.13
C THR A 471 13.40 -2.60 10.50
N TRP A 472 12.68 -2.53 9.37
CA TRP A 472 12.28 -3.75 8.66
C TRP A 472 13.49 -4.53 8.15
N ASN A 473 14.54 -3.83 7.70
CA ASN A 473 15.80 -4.44 7.28
C ASN A 473 16.65 -4.93 8.46
N GLU A 474 16.57 -4.32 9.64
CA GLU A 474 17.17 -4.87 10.86
C GLU A 474 16.49 -6.17 11.31
N LEU A 475 15.16 -6.25 11.22
CA LEU A 475 14.41 -7.48 11.51
C LEU A 475 14.74 -8.59 10.50
N LEU A 476 14.85 -8.23 9.22
CA LEU A 476 15.33 -9.14 8.18
C LEU A 476 16.76 -9.61 8.48
N PHE A 477 17.66 -8.71 8.85
CA PHE A 477 19.04 -9.03 9.24
C PHE A 477 19.06 -9.99 10.43
N ALA A 478 18.29 -9.70 11.48
CA ALA A 478 18.18 -10.56 12.66
C ALA A 478 17.71 -11.97 12.28
N LYS A 479 16.64 -12.10 11.49
CA LYS A 479 16.11 -13.40 11.05
C LYS A 479 16.97 -14.11 10.01
N LEU A 480 17.78 -13.39 9.24
CA LEU A 480 18.69 -13.99 8.27
C LEU A 480 19.86 -14.68 8.99
N PHE A 481 20.51 -13.96 9.91
CA PHE A 481 21.76 -14.37 10.54
C PHE A 481 21.59 -15.10 11.87
N TYR A 482 20.51 -14.80 12.60
CA TYR A 482 20.20 -15.33 13.93
C TYR A 482 18.74 -15.83 13.98
N PRO A 483 18.37 -16.80 13.12
CA PRO A 483 17.00 -17.29 13.01
C PRO A 483 16.43 -17.88 14.31
#